data_AF-A0A813F554-F1
#
_entry.id   AF-A0A813F554-F1
#
_cell.length_a   1.000
_cell.length_b   1.000
_cell.length_c   1.000
_cell.angle_alpha   90.00
_cell.angle_beta   90.00
_cell.angle_gamma   90.00
#
_symmetry.space_group_name_H-M   'P 1'
#
loop_
_entity.id
_entity.type
_entity.pdbx_description
1 polymer ?
#
loop_
_entity_poly.entity_id
_entity_poly.type
_entity_poly.pdbx_seq_one_letter_code
_entity_poly.pdbx_strand_id
1 'polypeptide(L)'
;MRCGSRNCLQWWKGDKVFESSVAADVLDNGLARCFHVVVTTNTQRSWAFGLCTPLTCSQGDVLSNVHTFIDLPRLTLRAATEKSIEFVEIQELTSWGRLGGLIDFAIIGFVNSGSSTLVKTLSAHPEVSLDLEELDVPQSSLIASSKVEDGKISHLIEDDWRSWLCADLLPLGWVEALREKKRNSSRAGQKVFGVKNPLLLYSEGCIQSLAKIQPSPKLIVAVRDPIEWLLSIFRHDLSTLGFGFQNRPSMPSDGREVRGGWFGQAHAKFGTALEVLLRHYPSEKVLAVELEHLRTPAAAAVVLDAVTAFLEISSAAELGATSGGQELLKLQYDPGLRKKAPQKWGRYELCLPESAEGIRLMSATLEAEYKLLPGQLARIGVNQLGVSSTILLGGAFMRHCSHSVSLPGARLDSVGKNEMFAEMQLLRVDWRGEIGFKFRAAEDLQVVALACGAGAGPLRRTTYVTLWDVRSEQRLTLSAVSPFSPVVMGFAYGEAFRQALPLKAGEEYAVTVQASPGLGLSPANHANIGISAQLGTFLGGVFSKGPWIYPSEVDEHGWEGAYVNLVTLRFL
;
A
#
# COMPACT_ATOMS: atom_id res chain seq x y z
N MET A 1 50.14 -3.02 -18.60
CA MET A 1 49.56 -2.37 -19.79
C MET A 1 48.70 -1.21 -19.31
N ARG A 2 48.87 0.01 -19.84
CA ARG A 2 47.97 1.12 -19.48
C ARG A 2 46.62 0.89 -20.16
N CYS A 3 45.53 1.13 -19.45
CA CYS A 3 44.17 1.01 -20.00
C CYS A 3 44.01 2.01 -21.15
N GLY A 4 44.01 1.54 -22.40
CA GLY A 4 43.85 2.38 -23.59
C GLY A 4 42.41 2.37 -24.09
N SER A 5 41.94 3.49 -24.64
CA SER A 5 40.55 3.68 -25.09
C SER A 5 40.06 2.66 -26.14
N ARG A 6 40.97 2.02 -26.89
CA ARG A 6 40.63 1.08 -27.98
C ARG A 6 39.99 -0.24 -27.53
N ASN A 7 40.04 -0.59 -26.24
CA ASN A 7 39.51 -1.86 -25.72
C ASN A 7 38.33 -1.69 -24.74
N CYS A 8 37.72 -0.51 -24.68
CA CYS A 8 36.61 -0.25 -23.76
C CYS A 8 35.28 -0.20 -24.50
N LEU A 9 34.23 -0.76 -23.90
CA LEU A 9 32.85 -0.60 -24.33
C LEU A 9 32.28 0.64 -23.67
N GLN A 10 31.90 1.63 -24.46
CA GLN A 10 31.33 2.89 -23.99
C GLN A 10 29.85 2.96 -24.36
N TRP A 11 29.02 3.48 -23.46
CA TRP A 11 27.64 3.86 -23.81
C TRP A 11 27.28 5.22 -23.22
N TRP A 12 26.48 5.95 -23.98
CA TRP A 12 26.12 7.34 -23.71
C TRP A 12 24.61 7.45 -23.41
N LYS A 13 24.25 8.34 -22.48
CA LYS A 13 22.84 8.63 -22.20
C LYS A 13 22.34 9.69 -23.19
N GLY A 14 21.47 9.28 -24.12
CA GLY A 14 20.85 10.17 -25.13
C GLY A 14 20.51 9.46 -26.45
N ASP A 15 21.22 8.39 -26.79
CA ASP A 15 20.86 7.45 -27.85
C ASP A 15 20.32 6.17 -27.21
N LYS A 16 19.15 5.74 -27.66
CA LYS A 16 18.32 4.70 -27.05
C LYS A 16 19.06 3.37 -26.81
N VAL A 17 18.88 2.82 -25.60
CA VAL A 17 18.73 1.38 -25.28
C VAL A 17 19.96 0.47 -25.48
N PHE A 18 21.06 0.96 -26.03
CA PHE A 18 22.29 0.18 -26.19
C PHE A 18 23.15 0.20 -24.91
N GLU A 19 23.30 -0.81 -24.06
CA GLU A 19 22.62 -2.08 -23.77
C GLU A 19 23.00 -2.37 -22.30
N SER A 20 22.19 -1.90 -21.36
CA SER A 20 22.41 -2.19 -19.93
C SER A 20 22.29 -3.69 -19.63
N SER A 21 21.54 -4.43 -20.46
CA SER A 21 21.53 -5.90 -20.52
C SER A 21 22.89 -6.48 -20.87
N VAL A 22 23.59 -5.97 -21.88
CA VAL A 22 24.94 -6.47 -22.23
C VAL A 22 25.95 -6.11 -21.16
N ALA A 23 25.85 -4.92 -20.55
CA ALA A 23 26.70 -4.58 -19.41
C ALA A 23 26.45 -5.54 -18.22
N ALA A 24 25.18 -5.88 -17.95
CA ALA A 24 24.83 -6.87 -16.93
C ALA A 24 25.36 -8.27 -17.26
N ASP A 25 25.18 -8.74 -18.49
CA ASP A 25 25.68 -10.05 -18.94
C ASP A 25 27.21 -10.12 -18.87
N VAL A 26 27.90 -9.06 -19.31
CA VAL A 26 29.36 -8.97 -19.25
C VAL A 26 29.85 -8.94 -17.79
N LEU A 27 29.15 -8.27 -16.88
CA LEU A 27 29.46 -8.27 -15.44
C LEU A 27 29.19 -9.63 -14.79
N ASP A 28 28.06 -10.25 -15.09
CA ASP A 28 27.65 -11.54 -14.54
C ASP A 28 28.60 -12.67 -14.96
N ASN A 29 29.13 -12.59 -16.18
CA ASN A 29 30.16 -13.52 -16.67
C ASN A 29 31.59 -13.11 -16.25
N GLY A 30 31.75 -12.01 -15.49
CA GLY A 30 33.04 -11.53 -15.03
C GLY A 30 34.00 -11.17 -16.17
N LEU A 31 33.47 -10.67 -17.29
CA LEU A 31 34.25 -10.36 -18.50
C LEU A 31 34.80 -8.92 -18.51
N ALA A 32 34.16 -8.01 -17.78
CA ALA A 32 34.58 -6.61 -17.68
C ALA A 32 34.27 -6.02 -16.29
N ARG A 33 34.82 -4.83 -16.04
CA ARG A 33 34.42 -3.94 -14.94
C ARG A 33 33.69 -2.76 -15.52
N CYS A 34 32.52 -2.45 -14.98
CA CYS A 34 31.69 -1.36 -15.48
C CYS A 34 31.64 -0.23 -14.46
N PHE A 35 31.55 0.99 -14.97
CA PHE A 35 31.64 2.22 -14.18
C PHE A 35 30.54 3.17 -14.62
N HIS A 36 29.90 3.83 -13.66
CA HIS A 36 29.10 5.02 -13.86
C HIS A 36 29.99 6.23 -13.64
N VAL A 37 30.06 7.11 -14.63
CA VAL A 37 30.90 8.31 -14.59
C VAL A 37 30.01 9.53 -14.68
N VAL A 38 30.08 10.39 -13.67
CA VAL A 38 29.42 11.70 -13.63
C VAL A 38 30.47 12.78 -13.74
N VAL A 39 30.35 13.64 -14.74
CA VAL A 39 31.26 14.77 -14.97
C VAL A 39 30.48 16.05 -14.80
N THR A 40 30.90 16.89 -13.84
CA THR A 40 30.31 18.20 -13.58
C THR A 40 31.29 19.30 -13.98
N THR A 41 30.81 20.27 -14.75
CA THR A 41 31.58 21.45 -15.12
C THR A 41 31.45 22.58 -14.11
N ASN A 42 32.37 23.53 -14.21
CA ASN A 42 32.29 24.84 -13.55
C ASN A 42 31.02 25.65 -13.88
N THR A 43 30.32 25.31 -14.96
CA THR A 43 29.00 25.86 -15.31
C THR A 43 27.84 25.10 -14.67
N GLN A 44 28.13 24.18 -13.73
CA GLN A 44 27.18 23.26 -13.11
C GLN A 44 26.39 22.40 -14.11
N ARG A 45 26.96 22.13 -15.28
CA ARG A 45 26.39 21.14 -16.20
C ARG A 45 26.97 19.78 -15.84
N SER A 46 26.09 18.80 -15.64
CA SER A 46 26.49 17.43 -15.31
C SER A 46 26.15 16.50 -16.47
N TRP A 47 27.10 15.65 -16.84
CA TRP A 47 26.88 14.53 -17.76
C TRP A 47 27.10 13.22 -17.02
N ALA A 48 26.29 12.22 -17.34
CA ALA A 48 26.42 10.89 -16.80
C ALA A 48 26.48 9.88 -17.96
N PHE A 49 27.43 8.96 -17.90
CA PHE A 49 27.57 7.88 -18.88
C PHE A 49 28.11 6.62 -18.20
N GLY A 50 28.01 5.49 -18.90
CA GLY A 50 28.55 4.23 -18.41
C GLY A 50 29.68 3.71 -19.30
N LEU A 51 30.61 3.00 -18.66
CA LEU A 51 31.84 2.54 -19.28
C LEU A 51 32.17 1.14 -18.76
N CYS A 52 32.28 0.13 -19.64
CA CYS A 52 32.85 -1.16 -19.29
C CYS A 52 34.29 -1.27 -19.84
N THR A 53 35.20 -1.69 -18.98
CA THR A 53 36.64 -1.82 -19.28
C THR A 53 37.10 -3.25 -18.97
N PRO A 54 38.22 -3.71 -19.56
CA PRO A 54 38.81 -5.01 -19.19
C PRO A 54 39.05 -5.12 -17.67
N LEU A 55 38.91 -6.32 -17.10
CA LEU A 55 39.07 -6.57 -15.65
C LEU A 55 40.37 -6.02 -15.04
N THR A 56 41.42 -5.92 -15.85
CA THR A 56 42.73 -5.41 -15.44
C THR A 56 42.75 -3.92 -15.15
N CYS A 57 41.75 -3.15 -15.60
CA CYS A 57 41.69 -1.71 -15.37
C CYS A 57 41.11 -1.43 -13.99
N SER A 58 41.84 -0.65 -13.18
CA SER A 58 41.38 -0.18 -11.88
C SER A 58 40.49 1.07 -12.01
N GLN A 59 39.69 1.37 -10.99
CA GLN A 59 38.96 2.65 -10.92
C GLN A 59 39.91 3.85 -11.05
N GLY A 60 41.13 3.76 -10.48
CA GLY A 60 42.17 4.77 -10.61
C GLY A 60 42.70 4.91 -12.05
N ASP A 61 42.78 3.82 -12.80
CA ASP A 61 43.12 3.86 -14.24
C ASP A 61 42.01 4.55 -15.03
N VAL A 62 40.74 4.23 -14.74
CA VAL A 62 39.60 4.88 -15.41
C VAL A 62 39.58 6.37 -15.12
N LEU A 63 39.75 6.77 -13.85
CA LEU A 63 39.79 8.18 -13.44
C LEU A 63 40.93 8.94 -14.12
N SER A 64 42.14 8.36 -14.13
CA SER A 64 43.32 8.99 -14.73
C SER A 64 43.19 9.14 -16.26
N ASN A 65 42.37 8.30 -16.90
CA ASN A 65 42.18 8.28 -18.35
C ASN A 65 40.77 8.70 -18.78
N VAL A 66 39.96 9.30 -17.89
CA VAL A 66 38.56 9.65 -18.17
C VAL A 66 38.43 10.56 -19.40
N HIS A 67 39.38 11.49 -19.55
CA HIS A 67 39.50 12.39 -20.70
C HIS A 67 39.75 11.66 -22.04
N THR A 68 40.33 10.45 -22.02
CA THR A 68 40.51 9.64 -23.23
C THR A 68 39.26 8.87 -23.61
N PHE A 69 38.34 8.67 -22.66
CA PHE A 69 37.08 7.98 -22.88
C PHE A 69 35.98 8.94 -23.31
N ILE A 70 36.01 10.18 -22.82
CA ILE A 70 35.05 11.21 -23.16
C ILE A 70 35.62 12.04 -24.30
N ASP A 71 35.04 11.98 -25.49
CA ASP A 71 35.29 12.96 -26.55
C ASP A 71 34.62 14.30 -26.17
N LEU A 72 35.14 14.94 -25.11
CA LEU A 72 34.66 16.20 -24.50
C LEU A 72 34.37 17.28 -25.55
N PRO A 73 35.20 17.46 -26.61
CA PRO A 73 34.91 18.43 -27.67
C PRO A 73 33.56 18.21 -28.38
N ARG A 74 33.09 16.96 -28.49
CA ARG A 74 31.79 16.65 -29.10
C ARG A 74 30.61 17.00 -28.17
N LEU A 75 30.77 16.83 -26.87
CA LEU A 75 29.70 17.06 -25.90
C LEU A 75 29.40 18.53 -25.67
N THR A 76 30.41 19.39 -25.71
CA THR A 76 30.24 20.77 -25.27
C THR A 76 29.83 21.73 -26.40
N LEU A 77 29.81 21.29 -27.68
CA LEU A 77 29.55 22.08 -28.90
C LEU A 77 30.38 23.38 -29.04
N ARG A 78 31.17 23.71 -28.03
CA ARG A 78 32.14 24.79 -27.88
C ARG A 78 33.33 24.16 -27.18
N ALA A 79 34.54 24.56 -27.55
CA ALA A 79 35.78 24.07 -26.97
C ALA A 79 35.82 24.30 -25.46
N ALA A 80 35.27 23.36 -24.69
CA ALA A 80 35.45 23.29 -23.26
C ALA A 80 36.89 22.82 -23.05
N THR A 81 37.78 23.78 -22.84
CA THR A 81 39.15 23.50 -22.39
C THR A 81 39.09 22.70 -21.09
N GLU A 82 40.03 21.77 -20.84
CA GLU A 82 40.11 20.94 -19.61
C GLU A 82 39.91 21.72 -18.30
N LYS A 83 40.17 23.03 -18.30
CA LYS A 83 39.90 23.98 -17.20
C LYS A 83 38.43 24.13 -16.80
N SER A 84 37.47 23.56 -17.54
CA SER A 84 36.05 23.67 -17.22
C SER A 84 35.48 22.50 -16.42
N ILE A 85 36.23 21.42 -16.21
CA ILE A 85 35.75 20.29 -15.38
C ILE A 85 36.02 20.63 -13.92
N GLU A 86 34.97 20.66 -13.12
CA GLU A 86 35.06 20.94 -11.68
C GLU A 86 35.18 19.65 -10.88
N PHE A 87 34.41 18.63 -11.26
CA PHE A 87 34.31 17.39 -10.52
C PHE A 87 34.04 16.20 -11.44
N VAL A 88 34.72 15.08 -11.18
CA VAL A 88 34.46 13.79 -11.82
C VAL A 88 34.20 12.76 -10.73
N GLU A 89 33.00 12.21 -10.72
CA GLU A 89 32.63 11.09 -9.87
C GLU A 89 32.67 9.80 -10.70
N ILE A 90 33.33 8.78 -10.18
CA ILE A 90 33.36 7.46 -10.80
C ILE A 90 32.92 6.44 -9.77
N GLN A 91 31.82 5.76 -10.06
CA GLN A 91 31.31 4.66 -9.24
C GLN A 91 31.44 3.37 -10.02
N GLU A 92 32.12 2.38 -9.46
CA GLU A 92 32.10 1.03 -10.02
C GLU A 92 30.71 0.43 -9.86
N LEU A 93 30.27 -0.31 -10.88
CA LEU A 93 28.96 -0.93 -10.96
C LEU A 93 29.08 -2.45 -10.89
N THR A 94 28.03 -3.09 -10.39
CA THR A 94 27.92 -4.53 -10.30
C THR A 94 26.49 -5.00 -10.56
N SER A 95 26.29 -6.29 -10.81
CA SER A 95 24.95 -6.84 -11.05
C SER A 95 24.20 -7.10 -9.75
N TRP A 96 22.88 -7.21 -9.86
CA TRP A 96 22.00 -7.58 -8.75
C TRP A 96 22.31 -8.98 -8.18
N GLY A 97 22.89 -9.88 -8.99
CA GLY A 97 23.30 -11.21 -8.54
C GLY A 97 24.27 -11.19 -7.35
N ARG A 98 25.06 -10.12 -7.19
CA ARG A 98 25.96 -9.94 -6.03
C ARG A 98 25.24 -9.73 -4.70
N LEU A 99 23.93 -9.45 -4.71
CA LEU A 99 23.08 -9.41 -3.53
C LEU A 99 22.65 -10.80 -3.06
N GLY A 100 22.95 -11.85 -3.82
CA GLY A 100 22.66 -13.24 -3.47
C GLY A 100 23.19 -13.59 -2.09
N GLY A 101 22.30 -14.01 -1.19
CA GLY A 101 22.64 -14.32 0.20
C GLY A 101 23.04 -13.11 1.06
N LEU A 102 23.00 -11.88 0.53
CA LEU A 102 23.16 -10.65 1.32
C LEU A 102 21.82 -10.16 1.85
N ILE A 103 20.75 -10.25 1.07
CA ILE A 103 19.43 -9.75 1.47
C ILE A 103 18.50 -10.93 1.65
N ASP A 104 17.94 -11.08 2.85
CA ASP A 104 17.00 -12.15 3.19
C ASP A 104 15.55 -11.71 2.92
N PHE A 105 15.26 -10.41 3.07
CA PHE A 105 13.97 -9.82 2.73
C PHE A 105 14.07 -8.35 2.29
N ALA A 106 13.06 -7.85 1.59
CA ALA A 106 12.95 -6.44 1.21
C ALA A 106 11.53 -5.91 1.46
N ILE A 107 11.43 -4.71 2.03
CA ILE A 107 10.18 -3.96 2.12
C ILE A 107 10.06 -3.10 0.87
N ILE A 108 9.19 -3.50 -0.05
CA ILE A 108 9.00 -2.85 -1.36
C ILE A 108 7.58 -2.34 -1.50
N GLY A 109 7.42 -1.14 -2.03
CA GLY A 109 6.10 -0.52 -2.20
C GLY A 109 5.26 -0.38 -0.93
N PHE A 110 4.07 0.20 -1.06
CA PHE A 110 3.89 1.45 -1.80
C PHE A 110 4.43 2.59 -0.92
N VAL A 111 4.92 3.68 -1.54
CA VAL A 111 5.33 4.89 -0.79
C VAL A 111 4.15 5.34 0.10
N ASN A 112 4.35 5.98 1.25
CA ASN A 112 3.25 6.50 2.08
C ASN A 112 2.13 5.49 2.48
N SER A 113 2.42 4.19 2.42
CA SER A 113 1.49 3.12 2.81
C SER A 113 1.86 2.46 4.14
N GLY A 114 2.73 3.10 4.94
CA GLY A 114 3.12 2.62 6.27
C GLY A 114 4.40 1.78 6.31
N SER A 115 5.16 1.72 5.22
CA SER A 115 6.46 1.02 5.19
C SER A 115 7.44 1.53 6.27
N SER A 116 7.45 2.83 6.60
CA SER A 116 8.26 3.36 7.72
C SER A 116 7.83 2.81 9.09
N THR A 117 6.53 2.65 9.34
CA THR A 117 6.02 2.02 10.57
C THR A 117 6.46 0.56 10.67
N LEU A 118 6.39 -0.18 9.55
CA LEU A 118 6.88 -1.56 9.50
C LEU A 118 8.39 -1.64 9.76
N VAL A 119 9.19 -0.80 9.10
CA VAL A 119 10.64 -0.72 9.32
C VAL A 119 10.95 -0.45 10.78
N LYS A 120 10.34 0.58 11.38
CA LYS A 120 10.58 0.94 12.77
C LYS A 120 10.21 -0.19 13.73
N THR A 121 9.12 -0.90 13.46
CA THR A 121 8.67 -2.03 14.28
C THR A 121 9.58 -3.24 14.13
N LEU A 122 9.98 -3.57 12.90
CA LEU A 122 10.87 -4.69 12.62
C LEU A 122 12.30 -4.45 13.10
N SER A 123 12.82 -3.22 13.02
CA SER A 123 14.14 -2.87 13.55
C SER A 123 14.24 -3.01 15.07
N ALA A 124 13.10 -3.06 15.79
CA ALA A 124 13.07 -3.35 17.22
C ALA A 124 13.14 -4.85 17.54
N HIS A 125 12.96 -5.72 16.53
CA HIS A 125 12.99 -7.16 16.70
C HIS A 125 14.45 -7.66 16.84
N PRO A 126 14.79 -8.44 17.89
CA PRO A 126 16.18 -8.83 18.16
C PRO A 126 16.82 -9.68 17.06
N GLU A 127 16.00 -10.40 16.28
CA GLU A 127 16.46 -11.26 15.19
C GLU A 127 16.50 -10.58 13.82
N VAL A 128 16.11 -9.30 13.74
CA VAL A 128 16.03 -8.57 12.47
C VAL A 128 17.08 -7.48 12.44
N SER A 129 17.79 -7.38 11.32
CA SER A 129 18.58 -6.22 10.94
C SER A 129 17.98 -5.60 9.69
N LEU A 130 17.87 -4.28 9.68
CA LEU A 130 17.39 -3.53 8.52
C LEU A 130 18.40 -2.45 8.15
N ASP A 131 18.73 -2.37 6.87
CA ASP A 131 19.35 -1.15 6.35
C ASP A 131 18.28 -0.07 6.20
N LEU A 132 18.47 1.04 6.92
CA LEU A 132 17.58 2.19 6.92
C LEU A 132 17.92 3.17 5.79
N GLU A 133 19.12 3.06 5.21
CA GLU A 133 19.44 3.78 3.99
C GLU A 133 18.57 3.21 2.88
N GLU A 134 17.66 4.03 2.36
CA GLU A 134 16.86 3.64 1.20
C GLU A 134 17.84 3.30 0.08
N LEU A 135 17.66 2.13 -0.55
CA LEU A 135 18.49 1.71 -1.68
C LEU A 135 18.51 2.86 -2.70
N ASP A 136 19.62 3.58 -2.76
CA ASP A 136 19.75 4.70 -3.69
C ASP A 136 19.96 4.09 -5.06
N VAL A 137 18.91 4.12 -5.88
CA VAL A 137 19.05 3.75 -7.27
C VAL A 137 19.73 4.94 -7.93
N PRO A 138 20.96 4.81 -8.45
CA PRO A 138 21.84 5.92 -8.85
C PRO A 138 21.25 6.92 -9.88
N GLN A 139 20.07 6.66 -10.40
CA GLN A 139 19.33 7.55 -11.29
C GLN A 139 18.45 8.59 -10.55
N SER A 140 18.20 8.42 -9.25
CA SER A 140 17.34 9.29 -8.44
C SER A 140 17.88 10.73 -8.36
N SER A 141 19.18 10.87 -8.11
CA SER A 141 19.90 12.14 -7.95
C SER A 141 20.06 12.90 -9.26
N LEU A 142 20.27 12.19 -10.37
CA LEU A 142 20.32 12.78 -11.71
C LEU A 142 18.99 13.41 -12.10
N ILE A 143 17.86 12.79 -11.75
CA ILE A 143 16.53 13.37 -11.99
C ILE A 143 16.31 14.58 -11.09
N ALA A 144 16.66 14.51 -9.81
CA ALA A 144 16.58 15.66 -8.89
C ALA A 144 17.43 16.85 -9.36
N SER A 145 18.54 16.58 -10.06
CA SER A 145 19.45 17.60 -10.60
C SER A 145 19.04 18.21 -11.94
N SER A 146 18.05 17.62 -12.63
CA SER A 146 17.51 18.19 -13.87
C SER A 146 16.75 19.48 -13.54
N LYS A 147 17.50 20.59 -13.51
CA LYS A 147 16.95 21.92 -13.24
C LYS A 147 15.87 22.22 -14.28
N VAL A 148 14.75 22.74 -13.78
CA VAL A 148 13.74 23.44 -14.59
C VAL A 148 14.40 24.72 -15.09
N GLU A 149 15.05 24.68 -16.26
CA GLU A 149 15.46 25.90 -16.95
C GLU A 149 14.18 26.62 -17.44
N ASP A 150 14.00 27.88 -17.03
CA ASP A 150 12.95 28.79 -17.48
C ASP A 150 11.49 28.32 -17.31
N GLY A 151 11.18 27.58 -16.25
CA GLY A 151 9.81 27.13 -15.98
C GLY A 151 9.29 26.07 -16.96
N LYS A 152 10.13 25.59 -17.89
CA LYS A 152 9.84 24.49 -18.80
C LYS A 152 10.63 23.27 -18.34
N ILE A 153 9.92 22.31 -17.76
CA ILE A 153 10.45 20.95 -17.61
C ILE A 153 10.79 20.47 -19.02
N SER A 154 12.08 20.21 -19.29
CA SER A 154 12.55 19.83 -20.62
C SER A 154 11.85 18.55 -21.09
N HIS A 155 11.70 18.41 -22.42
CA HIS A 155 11.07 17.27 -23.11
C HIS A 155 11.66 15.87 -22.78
N LEU A 156 12.68 15.79 -21.93
CA LEU A 156 13.30 14.56 -21.46
C LEU A 156 12.44 13.76 -20.47
N ILE A 157 11.34 14.34 -19.93
CA ILE A 157 10.39 13.63 -19.06
C ILE A 157 9.14 13.16 -19.82
N GLU A 158 9.26 12.91 -21.13
CA GLU A 158 8.19 12.21 -21.86
C GLU A 158 8.27 10.68 -21.72
N ASP A 159 9.42 10.15 -21.30
CA ASP A 159 9.64 8.72 -21.05
C ASP A 159 9.15 8.31 -19.65
N ASP A 160 8.65 7.08 -19.53
CA ASP A 160 8.16 6.53 -18.25
C ASP A 160 9.29 6.45 -17.23
N TRP A 161 9.31 7.38 -16.26
CA TRP A 161 10.28 7.46 -15.17
C TRP A 161 10.46 6.12 -14.41
N ARG A 162 9.47 5.22 -14.44
CA ARG A 162 9.58 3.87 -13.86
C ARG A 162 10.66 3.02 -14.53
N SER A 163 10.90 3.24 -15.81
CA SER A 163 12.02 2.59 -16.51
C SER A 163 13.39 3.12 -16.07
N TRP A 164 13.42 4.25 -15.36
CA TRP A 164 14.64 4.88 -14.84
C TRP A 164 14.84 4.58 -13.36
N LEU A 165 13.78 4.19 -12.65
CA LEU A 165 13.82 3.79 -11.25
C LEU A 165 14.72 2.60 -10.97
N CYS A 166 14.96 1.74 -11.97
CA CYS A 166 15.92 0.66 -11.82
C CYS A 166 17.09 0.85 -12.76
N ALA A 167 18.28 0.99 -12.18
CA ALA A 167 19.47 0.65 -12.91
C ALA A 167 19.59 -0.89 -12.95
N ASP A 168 19.85 -1.44 -14.13
CA ASP A 168 20.20 -2.86 -14.27
C ASP A 168 21.47 -3.23 -13.47
N LEU A 169 22.24 -2.22 -13.06
CA LEU A 169 23.47 -2.33 -12.28
C LEU A 169 23.39 -1.49 -11.00
N LEU A 170 24.06 -1.95 -9.95
CA LEU A 170 24.14 -1.33 -8.63
C LEU A 170 25.54 -0.76 -8.38
N PRO A 171 25.70 0.33 -7.61
CA PRO A 171 27.02 0.76 -7.17
C PRO A 171 27.71 -0.31 -6.30
N LEU A 172 28.92 -0.72 -6.67
CA LEU A 172 29.66 -1.76 -5.97
C LEU A 172 29.91 -1.38 -4.51
N GLY A 173 30.26 -0.12 -4.23
CA GLY A 173 30.50 0.36 -2.87
C GLY A 173 29.27 0.22 -1.95
N TRP A 174 28.06 0.37 -2.50
CA TRP A 174 26.82 0.14 -1.75
C TRP A 174 26.63 -1.35 -1.42
N VAL A 175 26.88 -2.25 -2.38
CA VAL A 175 26.82 -3.70 -2.16
C VAL A 175 27.85 -4.16 -1.11
N GLU A 176 29.05 -3.57 -1.12
CA GLU A 176 30.09 -3.83 -0.12
C GLU A 176 29.70 -3.33 1.27
N ALA A 177 29.10 -2.14 1.37
CA ALA A 177 28.57 -1.61 2.62
C ALA A 177 27.46 -2.51 3.19
N LEU A 178 26.54 -3.03 2.36
CA LEU A 178 25.54 -4.00 2.78
C LEU A 178 26.17 -5.30 3.30
N ARG A 179 27.22 -5.80 2.64
CA ARG A 179 27.92 -7.01 3.08
C ARG A 179 28.55 -6.82 4.45
N GLU A 180 29.15 -5.66 4.71
CA GLU A 180 29.68 -5.32 6.02
C GLU A 180 28.58 -5.22 7.07
N LYS A 181 27.48 -4.52 6.77
CA LYS A 181 26.30 -4.43 7.64
C LYS A 181 25.78 -5.82 7.99
N LYS A 182 25.51 -6.70 7.01
CA LYS A 182 25.06 -8.08 7.26
C LYS A 182 26.04 -8.87 8.14
N ARG A 183 27.35 -8.75 7.90
CA ARG A 183 28.37 -9.43 8.70
C ARG A 183 28.31 -8.98 10.16
N ASN A 184 28.11 -7.68 10.40
CA ASN A 184 27.96 -7.13 11.75
C ASN A 184 26.65 -7.59 12.40
N SER A 185 25.56 -7.63 11.65
CA SER A 185 24.26 -8.15 12.11
C SER A 185 24.33 -9.62 12.53
N SER A 186 24.99 -10.44 11.72
CA SER A 186 25.17 -11.88 12.02
C SER A 186 26.00 -12.08 13.30
N ARG A 187 27.01 -11.23 13.53
CA ARG A 187 27.80 -11.23 14.79
C ARG A 187 26.97 -10.80 16.00
N ALA A 188 25.97 -9.94 15.80
CA ALA A 188 25.04 -9.51 16.84
C ALA A 188 23.92 -10.53 17.12
N GLY A 189 23.89 -11.66 16.40
CA GLY A 189 22.87 -12.71 16.57
C GLY A 189 21.57 -12.46 15.81
N GLN A 190 21.50 -11.45 14.95
CA GLN A 190 20.36 -11.23 14.07
C GLN A 190 20.30 -12.34 13.00
N LYS A 191 19.11 -12.90 12.77
CA LYS A 191 18.89 -14.02 11.85
C LYS A 191 18.64 -13.56 10.42
N VAL A 192 17.94 -12.45 10.24
CA VAL A 192 17.55 -11.94 8.92
C VAL A 192 18.03 -10.51 8.73
N PHE A 193 18.53 -10.22 7.52
CA PHE A 193 18.96 -8.92 7.07
C PHE A 193 18.08 -8.45 5.92
N GLY A 194 17.47 -7.28 6.05
CA GLY A 194 16.62 -6.72 5.01
C GLY A 194 16.94 -5.29 4.61
N VAL A 195 16.34 -4.86 3.51
CA VAL A 195 16.44 -3.50 2.98
C VAL A 195 15.05 -2.91 2.76
N LYS A 196 14.95 -1.59 2.68
CA LYS A 196 13.70 -0.89 2.38
C LYS A 196 13.89 0.04 1.20
N ASN A 197 13.08 -0.13 0.17
CA ASN A 197 12.90 0.90 -0.85
C ASN A 197 11.49 0.79 -1.45
N PRO A 198 10.57 1.71 -1.07
CA PRO A 198 9.19 1.66 -1.52
C PRO A 198 9.02 1.94 -3.02
N LEU A 199 10.04 2.44 -3.73
CA LEU A 199 9.95 2.74 -5.16
C LEU A 199 10.15 1.50 -6.05
N LEU A 200 10.79 0.44 -5.54
CA LEU A 200 11.11 -0.75 -6.33
C LEU A 200 9.89 -1.41 -6.96
N LEU A 201 8.72 -1.33 -6.29
CA LEU A 201 7.49 -1.95 -6.77
C LEU A 201 6.92 -1.28 -8.03
N TYR A 202 7.29 -0.02 -8.32
CA TYR A 202 6.78 0.68 -9.49
C TYR A 202 7.55 0.39 -10.77
N SER A 203 8.69 -0.30 -10.69
CA SER A 203 9.54 -0.62 -11.84
C SER A 203 9.56 -2.12 -12.11
N GLU A 204 9.05 -2.54 -13.27
CA GLU A 204 9.12 -3.94 -13.69
C GLU A 204 10.57 -4.44 -13.80
N GLY A 205 11.50 -3.57 -14.25
CA GLY A 205 12.92 -3.90 -14.27
C GLY A 205 13.50 -4.18 -12.88
N CYS A 206 13.05 -3.45 -11.85
CA CYS A 206 13.45 -3.76 -10.46
C CYS A 206 12.88 -5.07 -9.96
N ILE A 207 11.60 -5.34 -10.26
CA ILE A 207 10.96 -6.60 -9.88
C ILE A 207 11.72 -7.78 -10.50
N GLN A 208 12.03 -7.70 -11.80
CA GLN A 208 12.81 -8.71 -12.50
C GLN A 208 14.22 -8.85 -11.92
N SER A 209 14.88 -7.74 -11.59
CA SER A 209 16.23 -7.77 -11.01
C SER A 209 16.25 -8.38 -9.60
N LEU A 210 15.25 -8.09 -8.76
CA LEU A 210 15.04 -8.75 -7.46
C LEU A 210 14.78 -10.25 -7.62
N ALA A 211 14.05 -10.67 -8.66
CA ALA A 211 13.75 -12.07 -8.93
C ALA A 211 14.99 -12.87 -9.37
N LYS A 212 15.99 -12.20 -9.96
CA LYS A 212 17.27 -12.80 -10.36
C LYS A 212 18.23 -13.06 -9.19
N ILE A 213 18.02 -12.43 -8.03
CA ILE A 213 18.85 -12.66 -6.84
C ILE A 213 18.66 -14.12 -6.37
N GLN A 214 19.75 -14.83 -6.05
CA GLN A 214 19.69 -16.20 -5.57
C GLN A 214 20.42 -16.36 -4.21
N PRO A 215 19.75 -16.89 -3.16
CA PRO A 215 18.31 -17.15 -3.10
C PRO A 215 17.49 -15.85 -3.22
N SER A 216 16.28 -15.96 -3.76
CA SER A 216 15.39 -14.80 -3.92
C SER A 216 14.90 -14.29 -2.55
N PRO A 217 15.00 -12.97 -2.27
CA PRO A 217 14.57 -12.40 -1.00
C PRO A 217 13.06 -12.51 -0.81
N LYS A 218 12.59 -12.58 0.43
CA LYS A 218 11.16 -12.42 0.74
C LYS A 218 10.74 -10.96 0.56
N LEU A 219 9.59 -10.70 -0.04
CA LEU A 219 9.10 -9.35 -0.31
C LEU A 219 7.93 -9.02 0.60
N ILE A 220 8.03 -7.90 1.32
CA ILE A 220 6.92 -7.37 2.13
C ILE A 220 6.42 -6.10 1.44
N VAL A 221 5.12 -6.05 1.13
CA VAL A 221 4.48 -4.91 0.47
C VAL A 221 3.51 -4.22 1.39
N ALA A 222 3.77 -2.96 1.74
CA ALA A 222 2.81 -2.17 2.51
C ALA A 222 1.74 -1.59 1.57
N VAL A 223 0.49 -1.98 1.75
CA VAL A 223 -0.65 -1.57 0.92
C VAL A 223 -1.55 -0.65 1.73
N ARG A 224 -2.23 0.26 1.05
CA ARG A 224 -3.19 1.20 1.64
C ARG A 224 -4.36 1.35 0.67
N ASP A 225 -5.49 1.83 1.15
CA ASP A 225 -6.53 2.38 0.27
C ASP A 225 -5.95 3.42 -0.73
N PRO A 226 -6.10 3.22 -2.07
CA PRO A 226 -5.54 4.11 -3.09
C PRO A 226 -5.94 5.59 -2.98
N ILE A 227 -7.14 5.91 -2.49
CA ILE A 227 -7.57 7.30 -2.31
C ILE A 227 -6.92 7.92 -1.08
N GLU A 228 -6.92 7.20 0.04
CA GLU A 228 -6.21 7.61 1.24
C GLU A 228 -4.71 7.77 0.98
N TRP A 229 -4.13 6.96 0.10
CA TRP A 229 -2.77 7.12 -0.39
C TRP A 229 -2.60 8.41 -1.19
N LEU A 230 -3.47 8.68 -2.19
CA LEU A 230 -3.44 9.92 -2.97
C LEU A 230 -3.52 11.16 -2.07
N LEU A 231 -4.43 11.14 -1.08
CA LEU A 231 -4.54 12.19 -0.06
C LEU A 231 -3.27 12.34 0.76
N SER A 232 -2.61 11.23 1.10
CA SER A 232 -1.36 11.22 1.87
C SER A 232 -0.21 11.83 1.09
N ILE A 233 -0.07 11.46 -0.19
CA ILE A 233 0.93 12.01 -1.11
C ILE A 233 0.68 13.49 -1.32
N PHE A 234 -0.56 13.89 -1.59
CA PHE A 234 -0.91 15.29 -1.73
C PHE A 234 -0.52 16.13 -0.50
N ARG A 235 -0.78 15.62 0.72
CA ARG A 235 -0.36 16.26 1.97
C ARG A 235 1.17 16.29 2.13
N HIS A 236 1.85 15.23 1.73
CA HIS A 236 3.31 15.16 1.74
C HIS A 236 3.93 16.18 0.78
N ASP A 237 3.38 16.28 -0.43
CA ASP A 237 3.89 17.15 -1.48
C ASP A 237 3.75 18.63 -1.14
N LEU A 238 2.67 19.04 -0.47
CA LEU A 238 2.54 20.41 0.08
C LEU A 238 3.69 20.81 1.02
N SER A 239 4.48 19.86 1.53
CA SER A 239 5.60 20.12 2.44
C SER A 239 7.01 20.09 1.81
N THR A 240 7.20 19.43 0.65
CA THR A 240 8.56 19.25 0.08
C THR A 240 8.63 19.28 -1.46
N LEU A 241 7.54 19.01 -2.20
CA LEU A 241 7.56 18.79 -3.68
C LEU A 241 6.34 19.42 -4.41
N GLY A 242 5.65 20.36 -3.76
CA GLY A 242 4.25 20.77 -4.00
C GLY A 242 3.89 21.46 -5.34
N PHE A 243 4.73 21.38 -6.36
CA PHE A 243 4.43 22.00 -7.66
C PHE A 243 3.75 21.06 -8.67
N GLY A 244 3.79 19.74 -8.46
CA GLY A 244 3.30 18.75 -9.45
C GLY A 244 1.78 18.71 -9.67
N PHE A 245 0.98 18.95 -8.61
CA PHE A 245 -0.49 18.88 -8.67
C PHE A 245 -1.17 20.24 -8.86
N GLN A 246 -0.57 21.34 -8.40
CA GLN A 246 -1.22 22.67 -8.43
C GLN A 246 -0.99 23.44 -9.73
N ASN A 247 0.08 23.13 -10.47
CA ASN A 247 0.51 23.92 -11.64
C ASN A 247 0.45 23.18 -12.98
N ARG A 248 -0.35 22.11 -13.12
CA ARG A 248 -0.57 21.58 -14.47
C ARG A 248 -1.62 22.44 -15.21
N PRO A 249 -1.23 23.14 -16.29
CA PRO A 249 -2.22 23.68 -17.22
C PRO A 249 -3.00 22.48 -17.75
N SER A 250 -4.33 22.55 -17.68
CA SER A 250 -5.30 21.76 -18.48
C SER A 250 -4.85 20.35 -18.88
N MET A 251 -5.51 19.32 -18.32
CA MET A 251 -5.58 17.98 -18.93
C MET A 251 -5.56 18.11 -20.46
N PRO A 252 -4.72 17.36 -21.20
CA PRO A 252 -4.84 17.31 -22.64
C PRO A 252 -6.29 17.00 -23.00
N SER A 253 -6.95 17.90 -23.73
CA SER A 253 -8.35 17.77 -24.12
C SER A 253 -8.60 16.62 -25.11
N ASP A 254 -7.55 15.84 -25.43
CA ASP A 254 -7.59 14.71 -26.34
C ASP A 254 -7.63 13.35 -25.63
N GLY A 255 -7.86 13.34 -24.30
CA GLY A 255 -8.03 12.13 -23.52
C GLY A 255 -6.78 11.25 -23.42
N ARG A 256 -5.60 11.72 -23.88
CA ARG A 256 -4.36 10.98 -23.68
C ARG A 256 -4.07 10.87 -22.18
N GLU A 257 -3.63 9.68 -21.77
CA GLU A 257 -3.22 9.41 -20.40
C GLU A 257 -2.22 10.51 -19.98
N VAL A 258 -2.55 11.21 -18.89
CA VAL A 258 -1.69 12.27 -18.38
C VAL A 258 -0.37 11.62 -18.00
N ARG A 259 0.64 11.77 -18.86
CA ARG A 259 2.03 11.38 -18.55
C ARG A 259 2.47 12.25 -17.37
N GLY A 260 2.39 11.66 -16.19
CA GLY A 260 1.88 12.36 -15.02
C GLY A 260 2.84 12.37 -13.84
N GLY A 261 4.01 12.98 -13.98
CA GLY A 261 4.84 13.44 -12.86
C GLY A 261 5.40 12.35 -11.95
N TRP A 262 6.39 12.71 -11.15
CA TRP A 262 7.15 11.79 -10.30
C TRP A 262 6.31 11.08 -9.23
N PHE A 263 5.13 11.60 -8.87
CA PHE A 263 4.15 10.98 -7.97
C PHE A 263 2.74 11.38 -8.41
N GLY A 264 1.87 10.42 -8.76
CA GLY A 264 0.58 10.71 -9.38
C GLY A 264 -0.34 9.49 -9.50
N GLN A 265 -1.40 9.60 -10.30
CA GLN A 265 -2.41 8.53 -10.51
C GLN A 265 -1.79 7.18 -10.85
N ALA A 266 -0.69 7.18 -11.61
CA ALA A 266 0.05 6.00 -12.00
C ALA A 266 0.59 5.19 -10.80
N HIS A 267 0.84 5.85 -9.66
CA HIS A 267 1.30 5.19 -8.44
C HIS A 267 0.15 4.64 -7.59
N ALA A 268 -1.08 5.13 -7.77
CA ALA A 268 -2.26 4.63 -7.07
C ALA A 268 -2.81 3.32 -7.67
N LYS A 269 -2.28 2.86 -8.80
CA LYS A 269 -2.65 1.60 -9.47
C LYS A 269 -2.04 0.38 -8.76
N PHE A 270 -2.41 0.14 -7.51
CA PHE A 270 -1.77 -0.84 -6.62
C PHE A 270 -1.90 -2.29 -7.11
N GLY A 271 -3.11 -2.74 -7.40
CA GLY A 271 -3.47 -4.03 -7.96
C GLY A 271 -2.79 -4.27 -9.30
N THR A 272 -2.65 -3.22 -10.13
CA THR A 272 -1.86 -3.34 -11.38
C THR A 272 -0.38 -3.61 -11.07
N ALA A 273 0.22 -2.88 -10.14
CA ALA A 273 1.62 -3.08 -9.76
C ALA A 273 1.84 -4.44 -9.07
N LEU A 274 0.90 -4.88 -8.22
CA LEU A 274 0.92 -6.21 -7.60
C LEU A 274 0.74 -7.33 -8.63
N GLU A 275 -0.09 -7.14 -9.65
CA GLU A 275 -0.21 -8.10 -10.74
C GLU A 275 1.12 -8.25 -11.49
N VAL A 276 1.80 -7.13 -11.82
CA VAL A 276 3.13 -7.17 -12.44
C VAL A 276 4.14 -7.87 -11.52
N LEU A 277 4.12 -7.58 -10.21
CA LEU A 277 4.96 -8.28 -9.24
C LEU A 277 4.74 -9.79 -9.30
N LEU A 278 3.48 -10.24 -9.25
CA LEU A 278 3.13 -11.65 -9.19
C LEU A 278 3.29 -12.41 -10.52
N ARG A 279 3.59 -11.72 -11.62
CA ARG A 279 4.04 -12.36 -12.87
C ARG A 279 5.50 -12.81 -12.79
N HIS A 280 6.32 -12.10 -12.03
CA HIS A 280 7.77 -12.32 -11.96
C HIS A 280 8.23 -12.92 -10.63
N TYR A 281 7.41 -12.80 -9.58
CA TYR A 281 7.71 -13.27 -8.24
C TYR A 281 6.68 -14.31 -7.76
N PRO A 282 7.14 -15.43 -7.18
CA PRO A 282 6.23 -16.43 -6.62
C PRO A 282 5.45 -15.85 -5.43
N SER A 283 4.15 -16.14 -5.36
CA SER A 283 3.26 -15.57 -4.33
C SER A 283 3.67 -15.93 -2.91
N GLU A 284 4.22 -17.12 -2.69
CA GLU A 284 4.71 -17.58 -1.38
C GLU A 284 5.97 -16.84 -0.89
N LYS A 285 6.60 -16.03 -1.76
CA LYS A 285 7.69 -15.12 -1.41
C LYS A 285 7.24 -13.67 -1.30
N VAL A 286 5.94 -13.40 -1.33
CA VAL A 286 5.38 -12.05 -1.22
C VAL A 286 4.34 -12.02 -0.10
N LEU A 287 4.45 -11.05 0.81
CA LEU A 287 3.46 -10.76 1.83
C LEU A 287 2.98 -9.31 1.71
N ALA A 288 1.71 -9.12 1.39
CA ALA A 288 1.06 -7.81 1.42
C ALA A 288 0.48 -7.53 2.81
N VAL A 289 0.79 -6.35 3.34
CA VAL A 289 0.32 -5.85 4.63
C VAL A 289 -0.49 -4.58 4.41
N GLU A 290 -1.79 -4.66 4.67
CA GLU A 290 -2.68 -3.49 4.59
C GLU A 290 -2.47 -2.56 5.80
N LEU A 291 -2.31 -1.27 5.54
CA LEU A 291 -2.18 -0.23 6.55
C LEU A 291 -3.42 -0.15 7.43
N GLU A 292 -4.59 -0.44 6.85
CA GLU A 292 -5.87 -0.53 7.52
C GLU A 292 -5.84 -1.53 8.68
N HIS A 293 -5.17 -2.67 8.49
CA HIS A 293 -4.97 -3.66 9.56
C HIS A 293 -4.01 -3.14 10.63
N LEU A 294 -2.90 -2.50 10.24
CA LEU A 294 -1.93 -1.91 11.17
C LEU A 294 -2.49 -0.76 12.02
N ARG A 295 -3.60 -0.12 11.62
CA ARG A 295 -4.22 0.96 12.40
C ARG A 295 -4.97 0.47 13.65
N THR A 296 -5.34 -0.80 13.70
CA THR A 296 -6.08 -1.35 14.84
C THR A 296 -5.14 -2.22 15.68
N PRO A 297 -5.07 -2.04 17.02
CA PRO A 297 -4.14 -2.81 17.84
C PRO A 297 -4.32 -4.33 17.72
N ALA A 298 -5.56 -4.81 17.63
CA ALA A 298 -5.86 -6.23 17.52
C ALA A 298 -5.40 -6.83 16.19
N ALA A 299 -5.72 -6.20 15.05
CA ALA A 299 -5.27 -6.71 13.76
C ALA A 299 -3.76 -6.48 13.55
N ALA A 300 -3.19 -5.41 14.10
CA ALA A 300 -1.75 -5.19 14.07
C ALA A 300 -0.96 -6.34 14.71
N ALA A 301 -1.43 -6.90 15.83
CA ALA A 301 -0.79 -8.07 16.42
C ALA A 301 -0.78 -9.27 15.45
N VAL A 302 -1.92 -9.56 14.81
CA VAL A 302 -2.04 -10.64 13.81
C VAL A 302 -1.14 -10.38 12.60
N VAL A 303 -1.05 -9.13 12.12
CA VAL A 303 -0.14 -8.74 11.04
C VAL A 303 1.32 -8.99 11.44
N LEU A 304 1.73 -8.58 12.65
CA LEU A 304 3.09 -8.76 13.11
C LEU A 304 3.45 -10.23 13.25
N ASP A 305 2.55 -11.06 13.79
CA ASP A 305 2.74 -12.51 13.86
C ASP A 305 2.88 -13.13 12.46
N ALA A 306 2.07 -12.69 11.50
CA ALA A 306 2.16 -13.13 10.12
C ALA A 306 3.50 -12.72 9.47
N VAL A 307 3.98 -11.50 9.73
CA VAL A 307 5.28 -11.03 9.25
C VAL A 307 6.42 -11.83 9.88
N THR A 308 6.40 -12.10 11.19
CA THR A 308 7.45 -12.90 11.84
C THR A 308 7.46 -14.33 11.32
N ALA A 309 6.28 -14.95 11.16
CA ALA A 309 6.16 -16.28 10.59
C ALA A 309 6.65 -16.31 9.14
N PHE A 310 6.26 -15.31 8.34
CA PHE A 310 6.71 -15.17 6.96
C PHE A 310 8.23 -15.01 6.87
N LEU A 311 8.87 -14.29 7.79
CA LEU A 311 10.33 -14.14 7.85
C LEU A 311 11.05 -15.31 8.51
N GLU A 312 10.35 -16.32 9.03
CA GLU A 312 10.90 -17.45 9.78
C GLU A 312 11.72 -17.02 11.02
N ILE A 313 11.24 -15.99 11.71
CA ILE A 313 11.78 -15.50 12.97
C ILE A 313 10.78 -15.74 14.11
N SER A 314 11.25 -15.62 15.34
CA SER A 314 10.44 -15.84 16.53
C SER A 314 9.28 -14.84 16.59
N SER A 315 8.11 -15.27 17.02
CA SER A 315 6.97 -14.39 17.24
C SER A 315 7.17 -13.49 18.47
N ALA A 316 6.39 -12.42 18.56
CA ALA A 316 6.38 -11.57 19.76
C ALA A 316 6.01 -12.36 21.02
N ALA A 317 5.10 -13.36 20.89
CA ALA A 317 4.68 -14.23 21.97
C ALA A 317 5.83 -15.12 22.48
N GLU A 318 6.62 -15.69 21.58
CA GLU A 318 7.79 -16.53 21.91
C GLU A 318 8.89 -15.73 22.61
N LEU A 319 9.16 -14.50 22.15
CA LEU A 319 10.10 -13.60 22.80
C LEU A 319 9.61 -13.19 24.19
N GLY A 320 8.34 -12.81 24.33
CA GLY A 320 7.77 -12.41 25.62
C GLY A 320 7.83 -13.49 26.71
N ALA A 321 7.70 -14.77 26.32
CA ALA A 321 7.78 -15.91 27.24
C ALA A 321 9.18 -16.13 27.81
N THR A 322 10.23 -15.73 27.10
CA THR A 322 11.63 -15.99 27.50
C THR A 322 12.25 -14.82 28.27
N SER A 323 11.83 -13.58 28.02
CA SER A 323 12.45 -12.37 28.61
C SER A 323 11.68 -11.72 29.76
N GLY A 324 10.63 -12.34 30.31
CA GLY A 324 9.90 -11.82 31.47
C GLY A 324 9.24 -10.44 31.26
N GLY A 325 9.05 -10.02 30.00
CA GLY A 325 8.60 -8.68 29.64
C GLY A 325 7.77 -8.68 28.37
N GLN A 326 6.50 -8.31 28.50
CA GLN A 326 5.46 -8.30 27.45
C GLN A 326 5.57 -7.14 26.44
N GLU A 327 6.68 -6.38 26.40
CA GLU A 327 6.74 -5.09 25.67
C GLU A 327 7.55 -5.08 24.37
N LEU A 328 8.24 -6.17 24.00
CA LEU A 328 9.30 -6.10 22.97
C LEU A 328 8.80 -5.81 21.54
N LEU A 329 7.56 -6.16 21.18
CA LEU A 329 7.03 -5.93 19.84
C LEU A 329 5.71 -5.13 19.84
N LYS A 330 5.72 -3.95 20.46
CA LYS A 330 4.64 -2.99 20.27
C LYS A 330 4.81 -2.29 18.91
N LEU A 331 3.73 -2.21 18.14
CA LEU A 331 3.69 -1.46 16.88
C LEU A 331 4.19 -0.03 17.13
N GLN A 332 5.30 0.33 16.49
CA GLN A 332 5.90 1.64 16.64
C GLN A 332 5.45 2.52 15.51
N TYR A 333 4.40 3.31 15.74
CA TYR A 333 3.98 4.30 14.76
C TYR A 333 5.10 5.31 14.51
N ASP A 334 5.44 5.48 13.23
CA ASP A 334 6.15 6.66 12.78
C ASP A 334 5.12 7.80 12.73
N PRO A 335 5.28 8.89 13.50
CA PRO A 335 4.36 10.02 13.46
C PRO A 335 4.40 10.66 12.06
N GLY A 336 3.60 10.13 11.14
CA GLY A 336 3.43 10.70 9.81
C GLY A 336 3.15 12.21 9.91
N LEU A 337 3.67 12.97 8.95
CA LEU A 337 3.71 14.44 8.89
C LEU A 337 2.58 15.14 9.70
N ARG A 338 2.83 15.41 10.98
CA ARG A 338 1.93 16.20 11.86
C ARG A 338 2.06 17.71 11.66
N LYS A 339 2.61 18.19 10.54
CA LYS A 339 2.72 19.63 10.28
C LYS A 339 1.48 20.13 9.56
N LYS A 340 0.80 21.10 10.19
CA LYS A 340 -0.20 22.06 9.67
C LYS A 340 -0.45 21.98 8.15
N ALA A 341 -1.09 20.91 7.67
CA ALA A 341 -1.57 20.90 6.29
C ALA A 341 -2.71 21.92 6.21
N PRO A 342 -2.71 22.84 5.23
CA PRO A 342 -3.82 23.77 5.07
C PRO A 342 -5.12 22.98 4.91
N GLN A 343 -6.12 23.29 5.73
CA GLN A 343 -7.45 22.65 5.81
C GLN A 343 -8.28 22.71 4.52
N LYS A 344 -7.74 23.25 3.43
CA LYS A 344 -8.48 23.63 2.22
C LYS A 344 -8.62 22.52 1.18
N TRP A 345 -8.08 21.32 1.42
CA TRP A 345 -8.40 20.12 0.64
C TRP A 345 -8.84 19.01 1.60
N GLY A 346 -10.15 18.92 1.84
CA GLY A 346 -10.82 17.82 2.53
C GLY A 346 -11.15 16.66 1.58
N ARG A 347 -11.72 15.58 2.14
CA ARG A 347 -12.20 14.41 1.36
C ARG A 347 -13.22 14.79 0.28
N TYR A 348 -13.84 15.97 0.39
CA TYR A 348 -14.87 16.47 -0.52
C TYR A 348 -14.34 16.98 -1.87
N GLU A 349 -13.16 17.63 -1.96
CA GLU A 349 -12.67 18.15 -3.26
C GLU A 349 -12.31 17.05 -4.27
N LEU A 350 -11.95 15.84 -3.81
CA LEU A 350 -11.72 14.69 -4.69
C LEU A 350 -13.00 14.20 -5.40
N CYS A 351 -14.17 14.54 -4.85
CA CYS A 351 -15.47 14.03 -5.30
C CYS A 351 -16.39 15.13 -5.85
N LEU A 352 -15.90 16.37 -6.04
CA LEU A 352 -16.69 17.44 -6.64
C LEU A 352 -17.07 17.11 -8.10
N PRO A 353 -18.28 17.49 -8.55
CA PRO A 353 -18.88 16.91 -9.75
C PRO A 353 -18.24 17.41 -11.05
N GLU A 354 -17.83 16.45 -11.87
CA GLU A 354 -18.08 16.32 -13.32
C GLU A 354 -17.60 17.37 -14.33
N SER A 355 -17.14 18.57 -13.96
CA SER A 355 -16.73 19.57 -14.96
C SER A 355 -15.27 19.47 -15.42
N ALA A 356 -14.44 18.67 -14.76
CA ALA A 356 -13.07 18.42 -15.19
C ALA A 356 -12.91 16.97 -15.66
N GLU A 357 -12.69 16.77 -16.96
CA GLU A 357 -12.39 15.48 -17.61
C GLU A 357 -11.38 14.60 -16.83
N GLY A 358 -10.46 15.24 -16.10
CA GLY A 358 -9.50 14.57 -15.21
C GLY A 358 -10.10 13.80 -14.03
N ILE A 359 -11.23 14.25 -13.46
CA ILE A 359 -11.90 13.54 -12.36
C ILE A 359 -12.58 12.27 -12.88
N ARG A 360 -13.19 12.31 -14.08
CA ARG A 360 -13.79 11.12 -14.71
C ARG A 360 -12.76 10.06 -15.04
N LEU A 361 -11.62 10.44 -15.60
CA LEU A 361 -10.53 9.50 -15.90
C LEU A 361 -9.93 8.88 -14.62
N MET A 362 -9.77 9.69 -13.58
CA MET A 362 -9.30 9.22 -12.28
C MET A 362 -10.28 8.24 -11.64
N SER A 363 -11.58 8.56 -11.68
CA SER A 363 -12.66 7.68 -11.22
C SER A 363 -12.61 6.32 -11.91
N ALA A 364 -12.63 6.28 -13.24
CA ALA A 364 -12.58 5.03 -14.00
C ALA A 364 -11.31 4.20 -13.70
N THR A 365 -10.17 4.89 -13.53
CA THR A 365 -8.91 4.24 -13.16
C THR A 365 -8.99 3.61 -11.77
N LEU A 366 -9.56 4.32 -10.79
CA LEU A 366 -9.73 3.84 -9.43
C LEU A 366 -10.75 2.70 -9.35
N GLU A 367 -11.85 2.77 -10.10
CA GLU A 367 -12.82 1.67 -10.16
C GLU A 367 -12.20 0.38 -10.71
N ALA A 368 -11.43 0.47 -11.80
CA ALA A 368 -10.70 -0.67 -12.34
C ALA A 368 -9.71 -1.24 -11.31
N GLU A 369 -9.06 -0.35 -10.58
CA GLU A 369 -8.09 -0.67 -9.54
C GLU A 369 -8.74 -1.38 -8.34
N TYR A 370 -9.90 -0.91 -7.84
CA TYR A 370 -10.65 -1.58 -6.77
C TYR A 370 -11.27 -2.92 -7.19
N LYS A 371 -11.47 -3.16 -8.48
CA LYS A 371 -11.86 -4.50 -8.98
C LYS A 371 -10.69 -5.48 -8.95
N LEU A 372 -9.47 -5.01 -9.20
CA LEU A 372 -8.27 -5.85 -9.29
C LEU A 372 -7.63 -6.11 -7.92
N LEU A 373 -7.51 -5.07 -7.09
CA LEU A 373 -6.73 -5.08 -5.86
C LEU A 373 -7.17 -6.17 -4.86
N PRO A 374 -8.46 -6.38 -4.55
CA PRO A 374 -8.88 -7.46 -3.65
C PRO A 374 -8.44 -8.84 -4.10
N GLY A 375 -8.50 -9.13 -5.41
CA GLY A 375 -8.08 -10.40 -5.97
C GLY A 375 -6.58 -10.65 -5.77
N GLN A 376 -5.75 -9.61 -5.89
CA GLN A 376 -4.32 -9.73 -5.61
C GLN A 376 -4.05 -9.88 -4.12
N LEU A 377 -4.70 -9.07 -3.27
CA LEU A 377 -4.54 -9.15 -1.81
C LEU A 377 -5.02 -10.48 -1.23
N ALA A 378 -6.05 -11.10 -1.79
CA ALA A 378 -6.48 -12.44 -1.38
C ALA A 378 -5.41 -13.52 -1.62
N ARG A 379 -4.45 -13.30 -2.53
CA ARG A 379 -3.39 -14.25 -2.87
C ARG A 379 -2.14 -14.11 -2.01
N ILE A 380 -1.83 -12.90 -1.56
CA ILE A 380 -0.57 -12.57 -0.87
C ILE A 380 -0.76 -11.81 0.45
N GLY A 381 -1.99 -11.53 0.84
CA GLY A 381 -2.31 -10.81 2.07
C GLY A 381 -2.17 -11.68 3.32
N VAL A 382 -2.41 -11.07 4.47
CA VAL A 382 -2.49 -11.78 5.75
C VAL A 382 -3.78 -12.61 5.77
N ASN A 383 -3.66 -13.90 5.44
CA ASN A 383 -4.80 -14.82 5.29
C ASN A 383 -5.78 -14.80 6.47
N GLN A 384 -5.28 -14.64 7.70
CA GLN A 384 -6.09 -14.60 8.92
C GLN A 384 -7.02 -13.37 8.99
N LEU A 385 -6.69 -12.30 8.28
CA LEU A 385 -7.45 -11.05 8.27
C LEU A 385 -8.29 -10.89 7.01
N GLY A 386 -7.98 -11.64 5.95
CA GLY A 386 -8.55 -11.44 4.62
C GLY A 386 -8.14 -10.09 4.03
N VAL A 387 -8.92 -9.62 3.05
CA VAL A 387 -8.79 -8.26 2.51
C VAL A 387 -9.60 -7.31 3.37
N SER A 388 -9.08 -6.12 3.69
CA SER A 388 -9.85 -5.17 4.50
C SER A 388 -11.17 -4.80 3.82
N SER A 389 -12.23 -4.67 4.62
CA SER A 389 -13.55 -4.24 4.14
C SER A 389 -13.50 -2.87 3.46
N THR A 390 -12.56 -2.01 3.86
CA THR A 390 -12.30 -0.75 3.17
C THR A 390 -11.98 -1.00 1.70
N ILE A 391 -11.00 -1.84 1.39
CA ILE A 391 -10.61 -2.12 0.00
C ILE A 391 -11.69 -2.92 -0.74
N LEU A 392 -12.31 -3.91 -0.10
CA LEU A 392 -13.38 -4.72 -0.70
C LEU A 392 -14.58 -3.91 -1.19
N LEU A 393 -14.97 -2.88 -0.43
CA LEU A 393 -16.12 -2.03 -0.74
C LEU A 393 -15.77 -0.87 -1.70
N GLY A 394 -14.63 -0.93 -2.38
CA GLY A 394 -14.16 0.10 -3.30
C GLY A 394 -13.57 1.34 -2.62
N GLY A 395 -13.16 1.21 -1.36
CA GLY A 395 -12.31 2.15 -0.66
C GLY A 395 -12.96 3.48 -0.28
N ALA A 396 -12.12 4.45 0.07
CA ALA A 396 -12.53 5.85 0.25
C ALA A 396 -13.09 6.45 -1.05
N PHE A 397 -12.80 5.85 -2.21
CA PHE A 397 -13.37 6.27 -3.48
C PHE A 397 -14.88 6.03 -3.53
N MET A 398 -15.32 4.77 -3.41
CA MET A 398 -16.74 4.45 -3.40
C MET A 398 -17.46 5.09 -2.21
N ARG A 399 -16.80 5.21 -1.04
CA ARG A 399 -17.36 5.89 0.14
C ARG A 399 -17.66 7.37 -0.05
N HIS A 400 -16.90 8.10 -0.88
CA HIS A 400 -17.01 9.56 -0.95
C HIS A 400 -17.50 10.08 -2.30
N CYS A 401 -17.24 9.35 -3.39
CA CYS A 401 -17.50 9.83 -4.74
C CYS A 401 -18.74 9.18 -5.40
N SER A 402 -19.29 8.10 -4.84
CA SER A 402 -20.53 7.48 -5.34
C SER A 402 -21.80 8.30 -5.05
N HIS A 403 -21.72 9.30 -4.16
CA HIS A 403 -22.84 10.16 -3.76
C HIS A 403 -22.92 11.51 -4.50
N SER A 404 -22.08 11.74 -5.52
CA SER A 404 -22.17 12.96 -6.33
C SER A 404 -23.34 12.95 -7.33
N VAL A 405 -24.16 11.89 -7.36
CA VAL A 405 -25.48 11.88 -7.99
C VAL A 405 -26.50 12.42 -6.99
N SER A 406 -27.02 13.60 -7.31
CA SER A 406 -28.00 14.37 -6.53
C SER A 406 -29.14 13.53 -5.92
N LEU A 407 -29.24 13.49 -4.60
CA LEU A 407 -30.47 13.13 -3.89
C LEU A 407 -31.41 14.34 -3.86
N PRO A 408 -32.68 14.23 -4.30
CA PRO A 408 -33.68 15.25 -4.04
C PRO A 408 -34.01 15.26 -2.54
N GLY A 409 -33.60 16.30 -1.82
CA GLY A 409 -34.14 16.64 -0.51
C GLY A 409 -33.32 16.27 0.73
N ALA A 410 -32.16 15.60 0.60
CA ALA A 410 -31.23 15.48 1.73
C ALA A 410 -30.40 16.78 1.86
N ARG A 411 -30.43 17.44 3.03
CA ARG A 411 -29.46 18.50 3.33
C ARG A 411 -28.06 17.87 3.39
N LEU A 412 -27.22 18.19 2.40
CA LEU A 412 -25.83 17.76 2.23
C LEU A 412 -24.98 17.84 3.51
N ASP A 413 -25.33 18.72 4.44
CA ASP A 413 -24.61 19.01 5.69
C ASP A 413 -24.68 17.89 6.76
N SER A 414 -25.44 16.82 6.52
CA SER A 414 -25.79 15.81 7.53
C SER A 414 -25.18 14.42 7.32
N VAL A 415 -24.85 14.04 6.08
CA VAL A 415 -24.34 12.70 5.75
C VAL A 415 -22.94 12.48 6.33
N GLY A 416 -22.00 13.41 6.12
CA GLY A 416 -20.64 13.32 6.67
C GLY A 416 -20.54 13.48 8.19
N LYS A 417 -21.57 14.06 8.84
CA LYS A 417 -21.60 14.16 10.31
C LYS A 417 -21.95 12.81 10.94
N ASN A 418 -22.92 12.10 10.38
CA ASN A 418 -23.32 10.78 10.87
C ASN A 418 -22.19 9.75 10.72
N GLU A 419 -21.40 9.82 9.65
CA GLU A 419 -20.22 8.98 9.39
C GLU A 419 -19.08 9.22 10.38
N MET A 420 -18.74 10.49 10.65
CA MET A 420 -17.73 10.86 11.66
C MET A 420 -18.16 10.38 13.06
N PHE A 421 -19.46 10.42 13.36
CA PHE A 421 -19.99 9.91 14.63
C PHE A 421 -19.93 8.37 14.72
N ALA A 422 -20.02 7.62 13.61
CA ALA A 422 -19.83 6.16 13.59
C ALA A 422 -18.40 5.76 14.00
N GLU A 423 -17.41 6.37 13.33
CA GLU A 423 -15.98 6.11 13.60
C GLU A 423 -15.55 6.59 14.99
N MET A 424 -16.18 7.65 15.51
CA MET A 424 -15.91 8.19 16.86
C MET A 424 -16.70 7.51 17.98
N GLN A 425 -17.46 6.43 17.73
CA GLN A 425 -18.37 5.79 18.72
C GLN A 425 -19.45 6.73 19.28
N LEU A 426 -19.76 7.81 18.56
CA LEU A 426 -20.75 8.81 18.92
C LEU A 426 -22.09 8.62 18.18
N LEU A 427 -22.20 7.58 17.32
CA LEU A 427 -23.42 7.25 16.61
C LEU A 427 -24.45 6.73 17.62
N ARG A 428 -25.17 7.67 18.20
CA ARG A 428 -26.42 7.38 18.89
C ARG A 428 -27.42 7.09 17.78
N VAL A 429 -27.75 5.82 17.61
CA VAL A 429 -28.90 5.41 16.80
C VAL A 429 -30.15 6.00 17.47
N ASP A 430 -30.52 7.21 17.09
CA ASP A 430 -31.76 7.88 17.51
C ASP A 430 -32.92 7.42 16.63
N TRP A 431 -33.05 6.10 16.52
CA TRP A 431 -34.08 5.41 15.75
C TRP A 431 -34.93 4.59 16.70
N ARG A 432 -36.25 4.58 16.47
CA ARG A 432 -37.19 3.74 17.23
C ARG A 432 -37.81 2.72 16.30
N GLY A 433 -37.23 1.53 16.26
CA GLY A 433 -37.71 0.43 15.44
C GLY A 433 -36.64 -0.63 15.19
N GLU A 434 -36.79 -1.41 14.12
CA GLU A 434 -35.74 -2.32 13.67
C GLU A 434 -34.73 -1.59 12.79
N ILE A 435 -33.45 -1.92 12.93
CA ILE A 435 -32.37 -1.45 12.04
C ILE A 435 -31.36 -2.58 11.83
N GLY A 436 -30.88 -2.77 10.61
CA GLY A 436 -29.88 -3.80 10.31
C GLY A 436 -29.64 -3.89 8.81
N PHE A 437 -29.45 -5.10 8.30
CA PHE A 437 -29.14 -5.27 6.88
C PHE A 437 -29.80 -6.50 6.26
N LYS A 438 -29.89 -6.47 4.93
CA LYS A 438 -30.33 -7.57 4.08
C LYS A 438 -29.13 -8.22 3.41
N PHE A 439 -29.20 -9.52 3.19
CA PHE A 439 -28.18 -10.28 2.49
C PHE A 439 -28.76 -11.45 1.71
N ARG A 440 -28.00 -11.96 0.74
CA ARG A 440 -28.25 -13.22 0.06
C ARG A 440 -27.23 -14.26 0.51
N ALA A 441 -27.68 -15.43 0.97
CA ALA A 441 -26.76 -16.50 1.37
C ALA A 441 -26.00 -17.05 0.15
N ALA A 442 -24.68 -17.20 0.25
CA ALA A 442 -23.86 -17.73 -0.85
C ALA A 442 -23.90 -19.27 -0.91
N GLU A 443 -24.06 -19.91 0.23
CA GLU A 443 -24.15 -21.36 0.41
C GLU A 443 -25.23 -21.72 1.45
N ASP A 444 -25.45 -23.01 1.71
CA ASP A 444 -26.34 -23.44 2.79
C ASP A 444 -25.66 -23.17 4.14
N LEU A 445 -26.28 -22.33 4.98
CA LEU A 445 -25.71 -21.88 6.26
C LEU A 445 -26.46 -22.47 7.44
N GLN A 446 -25.76 -22.63 8.56
CA GLN A 446 -26.34 -23.06 9.83
C GLN A 446 -26.11 -21.99 10.89
N VAL A 447 -27.13 -21.20 11.22
CA VAL A 447 -27.03 -20.13 12.21
C VAL A 447 -27.25 -20.69 13.61
N VAL A 448 -26.35 -20.40 14.54
CA VAL A 448 -26.43 -20.88 15.95
C VAL A 448 -26.62 -19.79 16.98
N ALA A 449 -26.40 -18.51 16.64
CA ALA A 449 -26.70 -17.40 17.53
C ALA A 449 -26.84 -16.10 16.75
N LEU A 450 -27.52 -15.12 17.35
CA LEU A 450 -27.56 -13.73 16.88
C LEU A 450 -26.86 -12.83 17.89
N ALA A 451 -26.33 -11.71 17.41
CA ALA A 451 -25.64 -10.75 18.25
C ALA A 451 -25.84 -9.32 17.79
N CYS A 452 -25.61 -8.37 18.70
CA CYS A 452 -25.58 -6.95 18.40
C CYS A 452 -24.27 -6.29 18.85
N GLY A 453 -23.98 -5.15 18.24
CA GLY A 453 -22.80 -4.35 18.53
C GLY A 453 -22.79 -3.88 19.99
N ALA A 454 -21.70 -4.21 20.69
CA ALA A 454 -21.45 -3.82 22.07
C ALA A 454 -20.19 -2.93 22.21
N GLY A 455 -19.43 -2.73 21.12
CA GLY A 455 -18.21 -1.92 21.14
C GLY A 455 -17.15 -2.49 22.08
N ALA A 456 -16.64 -1.65 23.01
CA ALA A 456 -15.59 -2.03 23.97
C ALA A 456 -16.12 -2.47 25.36
N GLY A 457 -17.44 -2.60 25.56
CA GLY A 457 -18.03 -2.91 26.86
C GLY A 457 -19.37 -3.66 26.78
N PRO A 458 -19.96 -4.06 27.93
CA PRO A 458 -21.26 -4.74 27.95
C PRO A 458 -22.41 -3.82 27.54
N LEU A 459 -23.49 -4.41 27.04
CA LEU A 459 -24.72 -3.66 26.75
C LEU A 459 -25.29 -3.03 28.03
N ARG A 460 -25.91 -1.85 27.90
CA ARG A 460 -26.53 -1.17 29.06
C ARG A 460 -27.87 -1.77 29.47
N ARG A 461 -28.57 -2.41 28.55
CA ARG A 461 -29.88 -3.04 28.74
C ARG A 461 -30.05 -4.19 27.76
N THR A 462 -31.05 -5.03 28.01
CA THR A 462 -31.41 -6.10 27.08
C THR A 462 -31.88 -5.50 25.76
N THR A 463 -31.32 -6.03 24.68
CA THR A 463 -31.61 -5.66 23.30
C THR A 463 -32.03 -6.91 22.55
N TYR A 464 -32.82 -6.74 21.51
CA TYR A 464 -33.35 -7.86 20.74
C TYR A 464 -32.82 -7.84 19.32
N VAL A 465 -32.42 -9.02 18.85
CA VAL A 465 -31.90 -9.22 17.49
C VAL A 465 -32.80 -10.21 16.77
N THR A 466 -33.25 -9.84 15.59
CA THR A 466 -34.25 -10.57 14.83
C THR A 466 -33.68 -10.98 13.47
N LEU A 467 -33.89 -12.25 13.09
CA LEU A 467 -33.61 -12.74 11.74
C LEU A 467 -34.94 -12.98 11.01
N TRP A 468 -35.03 -12.46 9.80
CA TRP A 468 -36.22 -12.42 8.98
C TRP A 468 -36.00 -13.16 7.67
N ASP A 469 -37.05 -13.83 7.19
CA ASP A 469 -37.15 -14.31 5.83
C ASP A 469 -37.70 -13.19 4.95
N VAL A 470 -36.96 -12.78 3.92
CA VAL A 470 -37.34 -11.64 3.07
C VAL A 470 -38.54 -11.97 2.20
N ARG A 471 -38.68 -13.24 1.78
CA ARG A 471 -39.74 -13.68 0.88
C ARG A 471 -41.12 -13.69 1.53
N SER A 472 -41.21 -14.23 2.74
CA SER A 472 -42.47 -14.30 3.51
C SER A 472 -42.70 -13.11 4.42
N GLU A 473 -41.69 -12.25 4.59
CA GLU A 473 -41.64 -11.15 5.57
C GLU A 473 -41.86 -11.64 7.01
N GLN A 474 -41.68 -12.94 7.27
CA GLN A 474 -41.86 -13.53 8.58
C GLN A 474 -40.55 -13.58 9.35
N ARG A 475 -40.68 -13.45 10.67
CA ARG A 475 -39.58 -13.66 11.60
C ARG A 475 -39.23 -15.14 11.67
N LEU A 476 -37.99 -15.48 11.35
CA LEU A 476 -37.46 -16.83 11.51
C LEU A 476 -37.09 -17.11 12.97
N THR A 477 -36.44 -16.15 13.63
CA THR A 477 -36.04 -16.28 15.04
C THR A 477 -35.78 -14.92 15.68
N LEU A 478 -35.79 -14.91 17.01
CA LEU A 478 -35.56 -13.76 17.88
C LEU A 478 -34.58 -14.17 18.99
N SER A 479 -33.52 -13.39 19.18
CA SER A 479 -32.59 -13.56 20.28
C SER A 479 -32.60 -12.36 21.21
N ALA A 480 -32.68 -12.61 22.51
CA ALA A 480 -32.48 -11.60 23.55
C ALA A 480 -30.99 -11.53 23.90
N VAL A 481 -30.40 -10.36 23.75
CA VAL A 481 -29.00 -10.07 24.07
C VAL A 481 -28.98 -9.20 25.32
N SER A 482 -28.45 -9.73 26.42
CA SER A 482 -28.49 -9.07 27.74
C SER A 482 -27.18 -8.32 28.04
N PRO A 483 -27.16 -7.43 29.05
CA PRO A 483 -25.90 -6.86 29.58
C PRO A 483 -24.85 -7.89 30.01
N PHE A 484 -25.28 -9.12 30.30
CA PHE A 484 -24.42 -10.23 30.73
C PHE A 484 -24.09 -11.20 29.59
N SER A 485 -24.56 -10.93 28.37
CA SER A 485 -24.23 -11.72 27.19
C SER A 485 -22.73 -11.73 26.95
N PRO A 486 -22.13 -12.87 26.56
CA PRO A 486 -20.72 -12.94 26.24
C PRO A 486 -20.40 -12.02 25.05
N VAL A 487 -19.38 -11.19 25.22
CA VAL A 487 -18.88 -10.30 24.17
C VAL A 487 -17.71 -10.97 23.48
N VAL A 488 -17.85 -11.21 22.18
CA VAL A 488 -16.79 -11.77 21.34
C VAL A 488 -16.54 -10.77 20.21
N MET A 489 -15.30 -10.28 20.13
CA MET A 489 -14.85 -9.35 19.08
C MET A 489 -15.77 -8.12 18.90
N GLY A 490 -16.30 -7.59 19.99
CA GLY A 490 -17.15 -6.39 19.99
C GLY A 490 -18.65 -6.63 19.79
N PHE A 491 -19.08 -7.88 19.66
CA PHE A 491 -20.50 -8.27 19.59
C PHE A 491 -20.94 -9.02 20.83
N ALA A 492 -22.06 -8.62 21.42
CA ALA A 492 -22.71 -9.36 22.50
C ALA A 492 -23.64 -10.43 21.90
N TYR A 493 -23.40 -11.70 22.20
CA TYR A 493 -24.20 -12.81 21.68
C TYR A 493 -25.34 -13.17 22.62
N GLY A 494 -26.54 -13.34 22.05
CA GLY A 494 -27.63 -13.98 22.78
C GLY A 494 -27.36 -15.45 23.05
N GLU A 495 -28.29 -16.12 23.73
CA GLU A 495 -28.18 -17.56 23.97
C GLU A 495 -28.10 -18.33 22.64
N ALA A 496 -27.23 -19.34 22.60
CA ALA A 496 -27.11 -20.21 21.44
C ALA A 496 -28.42 -20.96 21.21
N PHE A 497 -28.80 -21.12 19.95
CA PHE A 497 -29.99 -21.86 19.58
C PHE A 497 -29.83 -23.33 19.94
N ARG A 498 -30.88 -23.93 20.51
CA ARG A 498 -30.91 -25.37 20.84
C ARG A 498 -30.73 -26.25 19.61
N GLN A 499 -31.15 -25.75 18.45
CA GLN A 499 -30.96 -26.36 17.15
C GLN A 499 -30.53 -25.26 16.19
N ALA A 500 -29.52 -25.53 15.37
CA ALA A 500 -29.08 -24.59 14.35
C ALA A 500 -30.22 -24.30 13.36
N LEU A 501 -30.33 -23.04 12.97
CA LEU A 501 -31.33 -22.56 12.05
C LEU A 501 -30.75 -22.61 10.63
N PRO A 502 -31.28 -23.47 9.74
CA PRO A 502 -30.78 -23.57 8.37
C PRO A 502 -31.22 -22.37 7.53
N LEU A 503 -30.27 -21.78 6.79
CA LEU A 503 -30.50 -20.84 5.70
C LEU A 503 -30.08 -21.50 4.39
N LYS A 504 -30.82 -21.25 3.31
CA LYS A 504 -30.57 -21.88 2.01
C LYS A 504 -29.76 -20.98 1.11
N ALA A 505 -28.85 -21.58 0.35
CA ALA A 505 -28.08 -20.90 -0.68
C ALA A 505 -29.00 -20.16 -1.66
N GLY A 506 -28.63 -18.92 -2.00
CA GLY A 506 -29.34 -18.07 -2.96
C GLY A 506 -30.58 -17.36 -2.43
N GLU A 507 -31.09 -17.71 -1.25
CA GLU A 507 -32.25 -17.05 -0.63
C GLU A 507 -31.83 -15.76 0.11
N GLU A 508 -32.77 -14.84 0.27
CA GLU A 508 -32.56 -13.54 0.90
C GLU A 508 -33.10 -13.50 2.34
N TYR A 509 -32.29 -12.92 3.21
CA TYR A 509 -32.57 -12.80 4.63
C TYR A 509 -32.26 -11.39 5.10
N ALA A 510 -32.95 -10.95 6.16
CA ALA A 510 -32.62 -9.70 6.83
C ALA A 510 -32.34 -9.96 8.29
N VAL A 511 -31.32 -9.32 8.84
CA VAL A 511 -31.01 -9.38 10.28
C VAL A 511 -31.03 -7.97 10.84
N THR A 512 -31.80 -7.76 11.92
CA THR A 512 -32.01 -6.45 12.53
C THR A 512 -31.80 -6.50 14.03
N VAL A 513 -31.39 -5.36 14.57
CA VAL A 513 -31.40 -5.09 16.00
C VAL A 513 -32.49 -4.07 16.31
N GLN A 514 -33.18 -4.28 17.43
CA GLN A 514 -34.13 -3.31 17.94
C GLN A 514 -33.38 -2.07 18.44
N ALA A 515 -33.59 -0.94 17.78
CA ALA A 515 -33.07 0.36 18.18
C ALA A 515 -34.13 1.19 18.92
N SER A 516 -33.68 1.98 19.89
CA SER A 516 -34.48 3.02 20.53
C SER A 516 -33.55 4.13 21.03
N PRO A 517 -34.04 5.38 21.15
CA PRO A 517 -33.28 6.44 21.79
C PRO A 517 -32.74 5.98 23.16
N GLY A 518 -31.44 6.18 23.40
CA GLY A 518 -30.77 5.79 24.64
C GLY A 518 -30.46 4.29 24.81
N LEU A 519 -30.62 3.45 23.77
CA LEU A 519 -30.40 2.00 23.87
C LEU A 519 -28.94 1.59 23.99
N GLY A 520 -28.01 2.51 23.73
CA GLY A 520 -26.59 2.29 23.94
C GLY A 520 -26.00 1.25 23.00
N LEU A 521 -26.60 1.08 21.80
CA LEU A 521 -25.95 0.34 20.71
C LEU A 521 -24.65 1.06 20.38
N SER A 522 -23.54 0.38 20.63
CA SER A 522 -22.21 0.84 20.25
C SER A 522 -21.77 -0.03 19.07
N PRO A 523 -21.49 0.55 17.89
CA PRO A 523 -20.99 -0.21 16.76
C PRO A 523 -19.80 -1.08 17.21
N ALA A 524 -19.78 -2.35 16.81
CA ALA A 524 -18.63 -3.18 17.04
C ALA A 524 -17.41 -2.55 16.34
N ASN A 525 -16.25 -2.50 17.00
CA ASN A 525 -15.02 -1.98 16.41
C ASN A 525 -14.44 -2.89 15.29
N HIS A 526 -15.18 -3.90 14.86
CA HIS A 526 -14.74 -4.95 13.95
C HIS A 526 -15.68 -5.02 12.73
N ALA A 527 -15.21 -4.45 11.61
CA ALA A 527 -15.90 -4.53 10.32
C ALA A 527 -15.87 -5.93 9.67
N ASN A 528 -15.22 -6.93 10.29
CA ASN A 528 -15.00 -8.27 9.74
C ASN A 528 -15.96 -9.35 10.30
N ILE A 529 -16.97 -8.96 11.07
CA ILE A 529 -18.00 -9.88 11.60
C ILE A 529 -19.36 -9.49 11.04
N GLY A 530 -19.38 -8.84 9.88
CA GLY A 530 -20.55 -8.87 9.01
C GLY A 530 -20.64 -10.20 8.29
N ILE A 531 -21.59 -10.31 7.37
CA ILE A 531 -21.60 -11.43 6.45
C ILE A 531 -20.37 -11.31 5.57
N SER A 532 -19.42 -12.22 5.76
CA SER A 532 -18.25 -12.28 4.89
C SER A 532 -18.72 -12.54 3.47
N ALA A 533 -17.98 -12.04 2.48
CA ALA A 533 -18.28 -12.31 1.07
C ALA A 533 -18.29 -13.83 0.74
N GLN A 534 -17.71 -14.66 1.61
CA GLN A 534 -17.74 -16.12 1.51
C GLN A 534 -19.10 -16.70 1.93
N LEU A 535 -19.78 -16.09 2.92
CA LEU A 535 -21.03 -16.59 3.48
C LEU A 535 -22.27 -15.96 2.81
N GLY A 536 -22.13 -14.75 2.24
CA GLY A 536 -23.24 -14.11 1.55
C GLY A 536 -22.90 -12.76 0.92
N THR A 537 -23.84 -12.24 0.13
CA THR A 537 -23.74 -10.92 -0.50
C THR A 537 -24.62 -9.93 0.26
N PHE A 538 -24.04 -8.83 0.74
CA PHE A 538 -24.80 -7.72 1.31
C PHE A 538 -25.69 -7.07 0.24
N LEU A 539 -26.95 -6.81 0.58
CA LEU A 539 -27.95 -6.24 -0.34
C LEU A 539 -28.43 -4.84 0.05
N GLY A 540 -28.04 -4.33 1.23
CA GLY A 540 -28.43 -2.99 1.68
C GLY A 540 -28.77 -2.94 3.18
N GLY A 541 -28.79 -1.72 3.71
CA GLY A 541 -29.34 -1.46 5.05
C GLY A 541 -30.87 -1.59 5.03
N VAL A 542 -31.47 -2.03 6.13
CA VAL A 542 -32.93 -2.12 6.25
C VAL A 542 -33.40 -1.62 7.61
N PHE A 543 -34.59 -1.06 7.65
CA PHE A 543 -35.18 -0.51 8.88
C PHE A 543 -36.71 -0.54 8.85
N SER A 544 -37.33 -0.33 10.01
CA SER A 544 -38.78 -0.13 10.14
C SER A 544 -39.12 0.97 11.15
N LYS A 545 -40.25 1.63 10.93
CA LYS A 545 -40.89 2.56 11.88
C LYS A 545 -41.67 1.82 12.96
N GLY A 546 -40.97 1.03 13.75
CA GLY A 546 -41.53 0.40 14.95
C GLY A 546 -40.82 -0.90 15.32
N PRO A 547 -40.78 -1.24 16.61
CA PRO A 547 -40.15 -2.49 17.04
C PRO A 547 -40.97 -3.68 16.56
N TRP A 548 -40.31 -4.80 16.26
CA TRP A 548 -40.96 -6.06 15.90
C TRP A 548 -41.72 -6.07 14.56
N ILE A 549 -41.49 -5.04 13.74
CA ILE A 549 -42.08 -4.93 12.41
C ILE A 549 -41.00 -5.29 11.40
N TYR A 550 -41.36 -6.13 10.42
CA TYR A 550 -40.47 -6.47 9.31
C TYR A 550 -39.86 -5.19 8.70
N PRO A 551 -38.54 -5.16 8.48
CA PRO A 551 -37.85 -3.96 8.00
C PRO A 551 -38.08 -3.74 6.49
N SER A 552 -39.29 -3.28 6.15
CA SER A 552 -39.71 -3.05 4.76
C SER A 552 -39.08 -1.81 4.12
N GLU A 553 -38.49 -0.91 4.92
CA GLU A 553 -37.78 0.26 4.40
C GLU A 553 -36.32 -0.11 4.13
N VAL A 554 -35.83 0.24 2.95
CA VAL A 554 -34.49 -0.14 2.48
C VAL A 554 -33.63 1.10 2.29
N ASP A 555 -32.43 1.06 2.84
CA ASP A 555 -31.33 1.95 2.52
C ASP A 555 -30.42 1.22 1.52
N GLU A 556 -30.80 1.27 0.24
CA GLU A 556 -30.05 0.63 -0.87
C GLU A 556 -28.63 1.21 -1.00
N HIS A 557 -28.42 2.41 -0.46
CA HIS A 557 -27.15 3.13 -0.43
C HIS A 557 -26.47 3.04 0.93
N GLY A 558 -26.99 2.21 1.83
CA GLY A 558 -26.57 2.10 3.21
C GLY A 558 -25.17 1.51 3.34
N TRP A 559 -24.33 2.16 4.15
CA TRP A 559 -22.97 1.71 4.42
C TRP A 559 -22.99 0.34 5.12
N GLU A 560 -22.58 -0.73 4.43
CA GLU A 560 -22.52 -2.10 4.97
C GLU A 560 -21.86 -2.11 6.35
N GLY A 561 -20.70 -1.47 6.48
CA GLY A 561 -19.97 -1.35 7.74
C GLY A 561 -20.81 -0.75 8.89
N ALA A 562 -21.70 0.20 8.63
CA ALA A 562 -22.57 0.75 9.68
C ALA A 562 -23.55 -0.31 10.18
N TYR A 563 -24.22 -0.99 9.26
CA TYR A 563 -25.29 -1.91 9.60
C TYR A 563 -24.76 -3.24 10.12
N VAL A 564 -23.67 -3.76 9.55
CA VAL A 564 -23.03 -5.00 10.03
C VAL A 564 -22.29 -4.81 11.35
N ASN A 565 -21.86 -3.59 11.68
CA ASN A 565 -21.32 -3.30 13.03
C ASN A 565 -22.41 -3.19 14.10
N LEU A 566 -23.70 -3.09 13.72
CA LEU A 566 -24.81 -3.05 14.67
C LEU A 566 -25.33 -4.44 15.02
N VAL A 567 -25.23 -5.40 14.10
CA VAL A 567 -25.87 -6.71 14.23
C VAL A 567 -25.09 -7.79 13.46
N THR A 568 -25.05 -9.03 13.97
CA THR A 568 -24.38 -10.15 13.30
C THR A 568 -24.99 -11.52 13.62
N LEU A 569 -24.54 -12.54 12.89
CA LEU A 569 -24.92 -13.95 12.93
C LEU A 569 -23.70 -14.79 13.31
N ARG A 570 -23.88 -15.82 14.13
CA ARG A 570 -22.88 -16.87 14.34
C ARG A 570 -23.27 -18.11 13.54
N PHE A 571 -22.33 -18.62 12.76
CA PHE A 571 -22.50 -19.86 11.98
C PHE A 571 -21.78 -21.03 12.68
N LEU A 572 -22.15 -22.26 12.31
CA LEU A 572 -21.54 -23.52 12.80
C LEU A 572 -20.18 -23.81 12.20
#